data_AF-A0A1W0VQS0-F1
#
_entry.id   AF-A0A1W0VQS0-F1
#
_cell.length_a   1.000
_cell.length_b   1.000
_cell.length_c   1.000
_cell.angle_alpha   90.00
_cell.angle_beta   90.00
_cell.angle_gamma   90.00
#
_symmetry.space_group_name_H-M   'P 1'
#
loop_
_entity.id
_entity.type
_entity.pdbx_description
1 polymer ?
#
loop_
_entity_poly.entity_id
_entity_poly.type
_entity_poly.pdbx_seq_one_letter_code
_entity_poly.pdbx_strand_id
1 'polypeptide(L)'
;MPLLHLSLPSHRLLVGGRGRLFFPPSPRHTRLSVRAAGDAAVSVAAGDYGLPFQPERATHHRELAAAVAAVELACRLCVDVKRSLFSDGSNILEKNDQTPVTVADFGVQALISLELQRLFPSIPLVAEEDSASLRSSKADDSSSDILVESIFSAVADKANNNGSPLNQDDVLRAIDRGGKDAVSFDSNPATYWVRST
;
A
#
# COMPACT_ATOMS: atom_id res chain seq x y z
N MET A 1 -26.48 -17.53 -34.65
CA MET A 1 -25.03 -17.54 -34.40
C MET A 1 -24.78 -18.50 -33.25
N PRO A 2 -23.98 -19.56 -33.43
CA PRO A 2 -24.07 -20.79 -32.65
C PRO A 2 -23.33 -20.74 -31.30
N LEU A 3 -23.90 -21.45 -30.32
CA LEU A 3 -23.32 -21.76 -29.01
C LEU A 3 -22.15 -22.75 -29.19
N LEU A 4 -20.96 -22.37 -28.74
CA LEU A 4 -19.77 -23.23 -28.74
C LEU A 4 -19.77 -24.11 -27.48
N HIS A 5 -19.97 -25.41 -27.70
CA HIS A 5 -19.90 -26.46 -26.69
C HIS A 5 -18.44 -26.92 -26.51
N LEU A 6 -17.79 -26.48 -25.42
CA LEU A 6 -16.42 -26.88 -25.06
C LEU A 6 -16.44 -28.28 -24.43
N SER A 7 -15.97 -29.27 -25.18
CA SER A 7 -15.73 -30.64 -24.70
C SER A 7 -14.31 -30.74 -24.11
N LEU A 8 -14.21 -31.14 -22.84
CA LEU A 8 -12.95 -31.45 -22.16
C LEU A 8 -12.48 -32.86 -22.52
N PRO A 9 -11.21 -33.08 -22.93
CA PRO A 9 -10.69 -34.42 -23.15
C PRO A 9 -10.35 -35.16 -21.85
N SER A 10 -10.54 -36.48 -21.91
CA SER A 10 -10.51 -37.43 -20.80
C SER A 10 -9.11 -37.69 -20.22
N HIS A 11 -9.07 -37.85 -18.89
CA HIS A 11 -7.90 -38.29 -18.12
C HIS A 11 -7.40 -39.67 -18.58
N ARG A 12 -6.12 -39.79 -18.94
CA ARG A 12 -5.42 -41.08 -19.02
C ARG A 12 -4.66 -41.34 -17.71
N LEU A 13 -5.13 -42.33 -16.95
CA LEU A 13 -4.34 -43.02 -15.95
C LEU A 13 -3.26 -43.85 -16.64
N LEU A 14 -2.00 -43.63 -16.27
CA LEU A 14 -0.89 -44.54 -16.56
C LEU A 14 -0.50 -45.25 -15.26
N VAL A 15 -0.87 -46.52 -15.18
CA VAL A 15 -0.38 -47.50 -14.20
C VAL A 15 0.91 -48.11 -14.75
N GLY A 16 1.96 -48.09 -13.95
CA GLY A 16 3.22 -48.81 -14.14
C GLY A 16 4.24 -48.27 -13.13
N GLY A 17 5.04 -49.03 -12.42
CA GLY A 17 5.33 -50.45 -12.34
C GLY A 17 6.35 -50.58 -11.20
N ARG A 18 6.34 -51.70 -10.48
CA ARG A 18 7.20 -51.98 -9.33
C ARG A 18 8.69 -51.90 -9.69
N GLY A 19 9.49 -51.17 -8.91
CA GLY A 19 10.95 -51.15 -9.07
C GLY A 19 11.71 -50.44 -7.94
N ARG A 20 12.10 -51.22 -6.94
CA ARG A 20 13.25 -51.10 -5.99
C ARG A 20 13.68 -49.69 -5.52
N LEU A 21 13.51 -49.47 -4.22
CA LEU A 21 14.07 -48.38 -3.42
C LEU A 21 15.61 -48.41 -3.47
N PHE A 22 16.22 -47.38 -4.05
CA PHE A 22 17.64 -47.05 -3.87
C PHE A 22 17.73 -45.80 -2.99
N PHE A 23 18.31 -45.97 -1.80
CA PHE A 23 18.63 -44.86 -0.89
C PHE A 23 19.94 -44.19 -1.35
N PRO A 24 19.96 -42.88 -1.63
CA PRO A 24 21.22 -42.15 -1.82
C PRO A 24 21.92 -41.92 -0.46
N PRO A 25 23.26 -41.81 -0.44
CA PRO A 25 24.02 -41.65 0.80
C PRO A 25 23.84 -40.25 1.41
N SER A 26 23.80 -40.21 2.74
CA SER A 26 23.65 -39.00 3.56
C SER A 26 24.74 -37.95 3.26
N PRO A 27 24.39 -36.67 3.06
CA PRO A 27 25.39 -35.62 2.94
C PRO A 27 26.00 -35.29 4.31
N ARG A 28 27.33 -35.20 4.31
CA ARG A 28 28.19 -34.93 5.46
C ARG A 28 27.93 -33.52 6.01
N HIS A 29 27.86 -33.40 7.33
CA HIS A 29 27.80 -32.12 8.04
C HIS A 29 29.05 -31.29 7.72
N THR A 30 28.86 -30.19 7.00
CA THR A 30 29.88 -29.16 6.82
C THR A 30 29.52 -28.01 7.77
N ARG A 31 30.36 -27.80 8.78
CA ARG A 31 30.27 -26.67 9.72
C ARG A 31 30.64 -25.40 8.96
N LEU A 32 29.66 -24.54 8.66
CA LEU A 32 29.91 -23.22 8.08
C LEU A 32 29.93 -22.17 9.19
N SER A 33 31.06 -21.49 9.27
CA SER A 33 31.40 -20.43 10.21
C SER A 33 30.50 -19.22 10.04
N VAL A 34 29.94 -18.71 11.14
CA VAL A 34 29.32 -17.39 11.19
C VAL A 34 30.41 -16.34 10.99
N ARG A 35 30.19 -15.43 10.03
CA ARG A 35 30.87 -14.13 9.94
C ARG A 35 29.81 -13.04 9.80
N ALA A 36 30.09 -11.95 10.50
CA ALA A 36 29.20 -10.84 10.81
C ALA A 36 28.86 -9.94 9.61
N ALA A 37 27.71 -9.28 9.76
CA ALA A 37 27.34 -7.95 9.27
C ALA A 37 27.72 -7.61 7.82
N GLY A 38 26.75 -7.79 6.93
CA GLY A 38 26.65 -7.05 5.67
C GLY A 38 25.20 -6.59 5.53
N ASP A 39 25.01 -5.31 5.23
CA ASP A 39 23.71 -4.67 5.04
C ASP A 39 22.81 -5.53 4.15
N ALA A 40 21.69 -5.98 4.73
CA ALA A 40 20.61 -6.58 3.97
C ALA A 40 19.93 -5.44 3.19
N ALA A 41 20.44 -5.17 1.99
CA ALA A 41 19.66 -4.46 0.98
C ALA A 41 18.42 -5.31 0.69
N VAL A 42 17.32 -4.98 1.36
CA VAL A 42 16.01 -5.53 1.05
C VAL A 42 15.73 -5.15 -0.40
N SER A 43 15.77 -6.13 -1.30
CA SER A 43 15.29 -5.97 -2.67
C SER A 43 13.78 -5.87 -2.60
N VAL A 44 13.32 -4.68 -2.21
CA VAL A 44 11.93 -4.30 -2.31
C VAL A 44 11.71 -4.08 -3.80
N ALA A 45 10.99 -4.99 -4.43
CA ALA A 45 10.43 -4.76 -5.75
C ALA A 45 9.52 -3.53 -5.65
N ALA A 46 10.10 -2.34 -5.87
CA ALA A 46 9.36 -1.27 -6.50
C ALA A 46 8.80 -1.93 -7.77
N GLY A 47 7.47 -1.96 -7.91
CA GLY A 47 6.87 -2.36 -9.18
C GLY A 47 7.64 -1.64 -10.28
N ASP A 48 8.02 -2.35 -11.33
CA ASP A 48 8.81 -1.80 -12.44
C ASP A 48 7.93 -0.80 -13.20
N TYR A 49 7.71 0.37 -12.60
CA TYR A 49 7.13 1.51 -13.25
C TYR A 49 8.20 2.00 -14.19
N GLY A 50 8.17 1.46 -15.40
CA GLY A 50 9.05 1.84 -16.49
C GLY A 50 8.77 3.28 -16.89
N LEU A 51 9.43 4.22 -16.21
CA LEU A 51 9.45 5.62 -16.63
C LEU A 51 9.96 5.67 -18.08
N PRO A 52 9.44 6.58 -18.92
CA PRO A 52 9.78 6.63 -20.36
C PRO A 52 11.22 7.10 -20.65
N PHE A 53 12.10 7.09 -19.64
CA PHE A 53 13.49 7.47 -19.70
C PHE A 53 14.32 6.62 -18.73
N GLN A 54 15.59 6.45 -19.10
CA GLN A 54 16.54 5.63 -18.38
C GLN A 54 16.95 6.26 -17.03
N PRO A 55 17.27 5.46 -16.00
CA PRO A 55 17.70 5.94 -14.68
C PRO A 55 18.86 6.93 -14.72
N GLU A 56 19.83 6.72 -15.61
CA GLU A 56 21.05 7.53 -15.70
C GLU A 56 20.79 8.98 -16.16
N ARG A 57 19.58 9.27 -16.65
CA ARG A 57 19.18 10.60 -17.13
C ARG A 57 18.38 11.39 -16.10
N ALA A 58 18.12 10.85 -14.91
CA ALA A 58 17.34 11.50 -13.86
C ALA A 58 17.92 11.23 -12.46
N THR A 59 18.45 12.26 -11.82
CA THR A 59 19.05 12.19 -10.47
C THR A 59 18.11 11.60 -9.41
N HIS A 60 16.79 11.79 -9.57
CA HIS A 60 15.74 11.31 -8.66
C HIS A 60 14.82 10.28 -9.31
N HIS A 61 15.36 9.42 -10.19
CA HIS A 61 14.56 8.44 -10.93
C HIS A 61 13.77 7.50 -10.02
N ARG A 62 14.38 7.02 -8.92
CA ARG A 62 13.74 6.09 -7.98
C ARG A 62 12.60 6.76 -7.23
N GLU A 63 12.81 7.99 -6.77
CA GLU A 63 11.82 8.82 -6.11
C GLU A 63 10.64 9.09 -7.04
N LEU A 64 10.92 9.46 -8.29
CA LEU A 64 9.88 9.70 -9.28
C LEU A 64 9.08 8.44 -9.60
N ALA A 65 9.74 7.29 -9.77
CA ALA A 65 9.06 6.02 -10.01
C ALA A 65 8.13 5.65 -8.85
N ALA A 66 8.57 5.86 -7.60
CA ALA A 66 7.74 5.64 -6.42
C ALA A 66 6.59 6.64 -6.28
N ALA A 67 6.82 7.91 -6.62
CA ALA A 67 5.76 8.93 -6.61
C ALA A 67 4.67 8.60 -7.63
N VAL A 68 5.05 8.20 -8.85
CA VAL A 68 4.10 7.75 -9.88
C VAL A 68 3.31 6.54 -9.41
N ALA A 69 4.00 5.54 -8.82
CA ALA A 69 3.36 4.36 -8.25
C ALA A 69 2.30 4.71 -7.19
N ALA A 70 2.67 5.58 -6.24
CA ALA A 70 1.80 6.00 -5.16
C ALA A 70 0.59 6.79 -5.69
N VAL A 71 0.80 7.68 -6.66
CA VAL A 71 -0.28 8.45 -7.30
C VAL A 71 -1.23 7.55 -8.08
N GLU A 72 -0.72 6.54 -8.80
CA GLU A 72 -1.59 5.58 -9.49
C GLU A 72 -2.52 4.84 -8.52
N LEU A 73 -1.98 4.38 -7.39
CA LEU A 73 -2.77 3.74 -6.34
C LEU A 73 -3.78 4.70 -5.72
N ALA A 74 -3.39 5.95 -5.46
CA ALA A 74 -4.28 7.01 -4.97
C ALA A 74 -5.43 7.31 -5.95
N CYS A 75 -5.16 7.40 -7.25
CA CYS A 75 -6.21 7.59 -8.26
C CYS A 75 -7.21 6.43 -8.26
N ARG A 76 -6.73 5.19 -8.11
CA ARG A 76 -7.61 4.01 -8.00
C ARG A 76 -8.46 4.06 -6.74
N LEU A 77 -7.89 4.46 -5.60
CA LEU A 77 -8.63 4.67 -4.36
C LEU A 77 -9.76 5.69 -4.58
N CYS A 78 -9.49 6.85 -5.18
CA CYS A 78 -10.51 7.87 -5.45
C CYS A 78 -11.64 7.35 -6.35
N VAL A 79 -11.31 6.56 -7.38
CA VAL A 79 -12.30 5.96 -8.28
C VAL A 79 -13.19 4.97 -7.53
N ASP A 80 -12.63 4.16 -6.65
CA ASP A 80 -13.38 3.15 -5.90
C ASP A 80 -14.25 3.79 -4.79
N VAL A 81 -13.73 4.78 -4.06
CA VAL A 81 -14.51 5.60 -3.13
C VAL A 81 -15.67 6.29 -3.87
N LYS A 82 -15.42 6.82 -5.07
CA LYS A 82 -16.50 7.39 -5.89
C LYS A 82 -17.52 6.35 -6.33
N ARG A 83 -17.10 5.11 -6.65
CA ARG A 83 -18.00 4.05 -7.12
C ARG A 83 -18.89 3.50 -6.00
N SER A 84 -18.38 3.36 -4.77
CA SER A 84 -19.17 2.85 -3.64
C SER A 84 -20.39 3.74 -3.39
N LEU A 85 -20.23 5.06 -3.49
CA LEU A 85 -21.34 6.03 -3.38
C LEU A 85 -22.51 5.76 -4.32
N PHE A 86 -22.21 5.41 -5.58
CA PHE A 86 -23.24 5.17 -6.59
C PHE A 86 -23.87 3.79 -6.47
N SER A 87 -23.23 2.87 -5.76
CA SER A 87 -23.69 1.49 -5.61
C SER A 87 -24.60 1.31 -4.40
N ASP A 88 -24.35 2.05 -3.31
CA ASP A 88 -25.04 1.81 -2.05
C ASP A 88 -26.40 2.52 -1.93
N GLY A 89 -26.75 3.45 -2.83
CA GLY A 89 -28.09 4.04 -2.96
C GLY A 89 -28.64 4.78 -1.72
N SER A 90 -27.92 4.72 -0.61
CA SER A 90 -28.24 5.37 0.63
C SER A 90 -27.69 6.79 0.60
N ASN A 91 -28.55 7.74 0.98
CA ASN A 91 -28.21 9.09 1.41
C ASN A 91 -27.30 9.06 2.67
N ILE A 92 -26.18 8.36 2.60
CA ILE A 92 -24.99 8.70 3.40
C ILE A 92 -24.70 10.14 2.97
N LEU A 93 -24.34 11.06 3.87
CA LEU A 93 -23.98 12.47 3.61
C LEU A 93 -24.98 13.58 3.92
N GLU A 94 -25.90 13.39 4.85
CA GLU A 94 -26.47 14.55 5.56
C GLU A 94 -26.34 14.38 7.06
N LYS A 95 -25.10 14.56 7.55
CA LYS A 95 -24.77 15.24 8.81
C LYS A 95 -23.26 15.30 8.98
N ASN A 96 -22.72 16.51 9.00
CA ASN A 96 -21.36 16.88 9.42
C ASN A 96 -20.21 16.23 8.62
N ASP A 97 -20.01 16.71 7.38
CA ASP A 97 -18.75 16.60 6.63
C ASP A 97 -18.20 15.19 6.36
N GLN A 98 -18.98 14.13 6.56
CA GLN A 98 -18.58 12.73 6.29
C GLN A 98 -18.59 12.36 4.80
N THR A 99 -18.24 13.31 3.94
CA THR A 99 -18.32 13.17 2.49
C THR A 99 -17.33 12.16 1.92
N PRO A 100 -17.64 11.51 0.79
CA PRO A 100 -16.66 10.74 0.03
C PRO A 100 -15.44 11.56 -0.36
N VAL A 101 -15.58 12.89 -0.43
CA VAL A 101 -14.45 13.79 -0.60
C VAL A 101 -13.53 13.65 0.62
N THR A 102 -14.08 13.76 1.83
CA THR A 102 -13.37 13.52 3.10
C THR A 102 -12.70 12.14 3.17
N VAL A 103 -13.42 11.06 2.82
CA VAL A 103 -12.83 9.70 2.81
C VAL A 103 -11.66 9.60 1.82
N ALA A 104 -11.82 10.18 0.62
CA ALA A 104 -10.78 10.18 -0.39
C ALA A 104 -9.57 11.03 0.04
N ASP A 105 -9.78 12.20 0.62
CA ASP A 105 -8.69 13.13 1.00
C ASP A 105 -7.78 12.49 2.07
N PHE A 106 -8.37 11.96 3.14
CA PHE A 106 -7.63 11.23 4.17
C PHE A 106 -7.03 9.91 3.64
N GLY A 107 -7.81 9.16 2.85
CA GLY A 107 -7.37 7.88 2.29
C GLY A 107 -6.18 8.01 1.34
N VAL A 108 -6.20 9.01 0.46
CA VAL A 108 -5.08 9.34 -0.44
C VAL A 108 -3.84 9.73 0.36
N GLN A 109 -3.97 10.59 1.36
CA GLN A 109 -2.82 10.96 2.20
C GLN A 109 -2.24 9.76 2.92
N ALA A 110 -3.08 8.93 3.55
CA ALA A 110 -2.65 7.72 4.24
C ALA A 110 -1.92 6.76 3.29
N LEU A 111 -2.50 6.48 2.13
CA LEU A 111 -1.95 5.55 1.15
C LEU A 111 -0.59 6.02 0.59
N ILE A 112 -0.51 7.29 0.17
CA ILE A 112 0.75 7.88 -0.32
C ILE A 112 1.81 7.87 0.79
N SER A 113 1.42 8.25 2.01
CA SER A 113 2.30 8.20 3.17
C SER A 113 2.86 6.79 3.38
N LEU A 114 2.02 5.75 3.43
CA LEU A 114 2.45 4.36 3.62
C LEU A 114 3.43 3.90 2.54
N GLU A 115 3.11 4.13 1.26
CA GLU A 115 3.96 3.69 0.14
C GLU A 115 5.31 4.40 0.13
N LEU A 116 5.33 5.72 0.35
CA LEU A 116 6.57 6.48 0.39
C LEU A 116 7.41 6.17 1.64
N GLN A 117 6.80 5.91 2.81
CA GLN A 117 7.56 5.52 4.02
C GLN A 117 8.37 4.26 3.78
N ARG A 118 7.72 3.29 3.13
CA ARG A 118 8.27 1.96 2.93
C ARG A 118 9.51 2.00 2.04
N LEU A 119 9.52 2.90 1.07
CA LEU A 119 10.61 3.03 0.09
C LEU A 119 11.66 4.08 0.50
N PHE A 120 11.23 5.16 1.16
CA PHE A 120 12.05 6.32 1.52
C PHE A 120 11.77 6.80 2.94
N PRO A 121 12.09 5.99 3.97
CA PRO A 121 11.72 6.29 5.36
C PRO A 121 12.39 7.54 5.94
N SER A 122 13.47 8.02 5.30
CA SER A 122 14.22 9.21 5.70
C SER A 122 13.72 10.50 5.05
N ILE A 123 12.80 10.43 4.09
CA ILE A 123 12.27 11.61 3.41
C ILE A 123 10.92 11.98 4.04
N PRO A 124 10.82 13.10 4.77
CA PRO A 124 9.57 13.54 5.37
C PRO A 124 8.49 13.83 4.32
N LEU A 125 7.23 13.68 4.72
CA LEU A 125 6.07 14.10 3.92
C LEU A 125 5.49 15.37 4.53
N VAL A 126 5.16 16.35 3.69
CA VAL A 126 4.37 17.52 4.04
C VAL A 126 3.04 17.41 3.30
N ALA A 127 1.95 17.39 4.05
CA ALA A 127 0.60 17.25 3.53
C ALA A 127 -0.39 18.06 4.40
N GLU A 128 -1.62 18.18 3.92
CA GLU A 128 -2.62 19.08 4.51
C GLU A 128 -3.38 18.44 5.68
N GLU A 129 -3.69 17.14 5.60
CA GLU A 129 -4.55 16.50 6.59
C GLU A 129 -3.81 16.15 7.89
N ASP A 130 -4.54 16.19 9.01
CA ASP A 130 -4.14 15.60 10.28
C ASP A 130 -5.32 14.83 10.90
N SER A 131 -5.03 13.80 11.71
CA SER A 131 -6.09 12.95 12.26
C SER A 131 -6.76 13.52 13.52
N ALA A 132 -6.42 14.74 13.96
CA ALA A 132 -7.04 15.32 15.16
C ALA A 132 -8.54 15.51 14.95
N SER A 133 -8.95 15.89 13.73
CA SER A 133 -10.37 15.98 13.33
C SER A 133 -11.10 14.64 13.40
N LEU A 134 -10.43 13.54 13.04
CA LEU A 134 -10.94 12.16 13.08
C LEU A 134 -11.02 11.57 14.51
N ARG A 135 -10.41 12.23 15.50
CA ARG A 135 -10.43 11.81 16.91
C ARG A 135 -11.29 12.72 17.80
N SER A 136 -11.79 13.83 17.26
CA SER A 136 -12.43 14.93 18.00
C SER A 136 -13.95 14.73 18.23
N SER A 137 -14.52 13.63 17.77
CA SER A 137 -15.93 13.34 18.02
C SER A 137 -16.13 12.95 19.49
N LYS A 138 -17.17 13.52 20.13
CA LYS A 138 -17.49 13.25 21.54
C LYS A 138 -17.61 11.74 21.77
N ALA A 139 -17.37 11.26 22.99
CA ALA A 139 -17.35 9.82 23.35
C ALA A 139 -18.62 9.01 22.97
N ASP A 140 -19.70 9.67 22.54
CA ASP A 140 -20.96 9.06 22.08
C ASP A 140 -21.21 9.19 20.55
N ASP A 141 -20.24 9.71 19.80
CA ASP A 141 -20.40 9.99 18.36
C ASP A 141 -19.76 8.89 17.51
N SER A 142 -20.56 7.85 17.24
CA SER A 142 -20.22 6.70 16.39
C SER A 142 -19.82 7.09 14.96
N SER A 143 -20.08 8.33 14.55
CA SER A 143 -19.81 8.78 13.19
C SER A 143 -18.31 8.78 12.90
N SER A 144 -17.46 9.15 13.85
CA SER A 144 -16.01 9.18 13.59
C SER A 144 -15.39 7.80 13.47
N ASP A 145 -15.86 6.84 14.26
CA ASP A 145 -15.44 5.43 14.13
C ASP A 145 -15.82 4.88 12.75
N ILE A 146 -17.02 5.22 12.25
CA ILE A 146 -17.45 4.84 10.90
C ILE A 146 -16.57 5.49 9.82
N LEU A 147 -16.20 6.76 10.01
CA LEU A 147 -15.33 7.46 9.07
C LEU A 147 -13.92 6.85 9.04
N VAL A 148 -13.33 6.59 10.21
CA VAL A 148 -12.02 5.93 10.33
C VAL A 148 -12.07 4.53 9.71
N GLU A 149 -13.14 3.77 9.95
CA GLU A 149 -13.32 2.45 9.32
C GLU A 149 -13.45 2.56 7.80
N SER A 150 -14.18 3.56 7.30
CA SER A 150 -14.33 3.79 5.85
C SER A 150 -13.00 4.15 5.19
N ILE A 151 -12.19 5.00 5.83
CA ILE A 151 -10.86 5.36 5.37
C ILE A 151 -9.94 4.13 5.41
N PHE A 152 -9.96 3.37 6.51
CA PHE A 152 -9.16 2.15 6.67
C PHE A 152 -9.47 1.13 5.57
N SER A 153 -10.75 0.84 5.34
CA SER A 153 -11.21 -0.08 4.30
C SER A 153 -10.74 0.36 2.91
N ALA A 154 -10.90 1.64 2.56
CA ALA A 154 -10.45 2.19 1.29
C ALA A 154 -8.92 2.07 1.07
N VAL A 155 -8.13 2.20 2.14
CA VAL A 155 -6.65 2.12 2.09
C VAL A 155 -6.17 0.68 2.07
N ALA A 156 -6.71 -0.19 2.93
CA ALA A 156 -6.25 -1.58 3.09
C ALA A 156 -6.35 -2.39 1.79
N ASP A 157 -7.35 -2.09 0.95
CA ASP A 157 -7.55 -2.71 -0.36
C ASP A 157 -6.50 -2.32 -1.41
N LYS A 158 -5.79 -1.20 -1.21
CA LYS A 158 -4.84 -0.64 -2.19
C LYS A 158 -3.39 -0.68 -1.74
N ALA A 159 -3.15 -0.64 -0.44
CA ALA A 159 -1.81 -0.62 0.13
C ALA A 159 -1.06 -1.92 -0.16
N ASN A 160 0.25 -1.81 -0.42
CA ASN A 160 1.10 -2.98 -0.57
C ASN A 160 1.34 -3.68 0.78
N ASN A 161 0.61 -4.77 1.01
CA ASN A 161 0.63 -5.51 2.28
C ASN A 161 1.79 -6.53 2.40
N ASN A 162 2.99 -6.18 1.94
CA ASN A 162 4.18 -7.05 2.02
C ASN A 162 4.75 -7.19 3.46
N GLY A 163 4.04 -6.69 4.47
CA GLY A 163 4.45 -6.65 5.87
C GLY A 163 3.35 -7.14 6.82
N SER A 164 3.31 -6.60 8.03
CA SER A 164 2.23 -6.86 8.98
C SER A 164 0.89 -6.33 8.44
N PRO A 165 -0.25 -6.98 8.77
CA PRO A 165 -1.57 -6.45 8.44
C PRO A 165 -1.74 -5.03 8.97
N LEU A 166 -2.24 -4.13 8.11
CA LEU A 166 -2.61 -2.78 8.52
C LEU A 166 -3.81 -2.83 9.49
N ASN A 167 -3.81 -1.93 10.46
CA ASN A 167 -4.97 -1.61 11.30
C ASN A 167 -5.32 -0.12 11.18
N GLN A 168 -6.42 0.30 11.84
CA GLN A 168 -6.87 1.69 11.84
C GLN A 168 -5.80 2.64 12.41
N ASP A 169 -5.12 2.28 13.49
CA ASP A 169 -4.04 3.09 14.09
C ASP A 169 -2.85 3.29 13.13
N ASP A 170 -2.54 2.32 12.28
CA ASP A 170 -1.51 2.48 11.23
C ASP A 170 -1.94 3.54 10.21
N VAL A 171 -3.22 3.55 9.82
CA VAL A 171 -3.78 4.53 8.88
C VAL A 171 -3.78 5.93 9.49
N LEU A 172 -4.20 6.08 10.75
CA LEU A 172 -4.18 7.37 11.44
C LEU A 172 -2.75 7.91 11.60
N ARG A 173 -1.78 7.04 11.95
CA ARG A 173 -0.36 7.42 11.98
C ARG A 173 0.18 7.80 10.61
N ALA A 174 -0.27 7.14 9.55
CA ALA A 174 0.12 7.47 8.19
C ALA A 174 -0.39 8.86 7.78
N ILE A 175 -1.63 9.22 8.15
CA ILE A 175 -2.17 10.57 7.97
C ILE A 175 -1.30 11.57 8.74
N ASP A 176 -1.07 11.33 10.03
CA ASP A 176 -0.34 12.24 10.91
C ASP A 176 1.10 12.48 10.47
N ARG A 177 1.75 11.53 9.76
CA ARG A 177 3.13 11.72 9.26
C ARG A 177 3.25 12.87 8.25
N GLY A 178 2.16 13.23 7.57
CA GLY A 178 2.13 14.37 6.67
C GLY A 178 1.71 15.68 7.34
N GLY A 179 1.11 15.62 8.53
CA GLY A 179 0.46 16.75 9.17
C GLY A 179 1.43 17.84 9.66
N LYS A 180 0.86 18.99 10.02
CA LYS A 180 1.61 20.20 10.42
C LYS A 180 2.66 20.02 11.53
N ASP A 181 2.44 19.07 12.43
CA ASP A 181 3.29 18.81 13.60
C ASP A 181 4.30 17.66 13.37
N ALA A 182 4.32 17.08 12.16
CA ALA A 182 5.11 15.88 11.86
C ALA A 182 6.60 16.14 11.64
N VAL A 183 6.96 17.34 11.14
CA VAL A 183 8.31 17.66 10.69
C VAL A 183 8.67 19.09 11.09
N SER A 184 9.79 19.26 11.80
CA SER A 184 10.42 20.56 11.98
C SER A 184 11.53 20.73 10.93
N PHE A 185 11.50 21.84 10.20
CA PHE A 185 12.55 22.17 9.24
C PHE A 185 13.58 23.07 9.91
N ASP A 186 14.86 22.70 9.81
CA ASP A 186 15.97 23.57 10.16
C ASP A 186 16.39 24.43 8.95
N SER A 187 17.47 25.20 9.08
CA SER A 187 17.94 26.10 8.02
C SER A 187 18.69 25.38 6.87
N ASN A 188 18.74 24.05 6.87
CA ASN A 188 19.45 23.26 5.86
C ASN A 188 18.49 22.87 4.71
N PRO A 189 18.98 22.62 3.48
CA PRO A 189 18.10 22.16 2.40
C PRO A 189 17.58 20.76 2.76
N ALA A 190 16.33 20.69 3.20
CA ALA A 190 15.62 19.45 3.44
C ALA A 190 15.05 18.92 2.12
N THR A 191 15.24 17.63 1.86
CA THR A 191 14.45 16.92 0.84
C THR A 191 13.16 16.47 1.50
N TYR A 192 12.01 16.82 0.93
CA TYR A 192 10.70 16.43 1.43
C TYR A 192 9.73 16.14 0.29
N TRP A 193 8.78 15.24 0.54
CA TRP A 193 7.62 15.04 -0.31
C TRP A 193 6.59 16.12 -0.01
N VAL A 194 5.87 16.57 -1.04
CA VAL A 194 4.72 17.46 -0.89
C VAL A 194 3.50 16.80 -1.49
N ARG A 195 2.41 16.77 -0.73
CA ARG A 195 1.07 16.48 -1.23
C ARG A 195 0.22 17.74 -1.08
N SER A 196 0.02 18.46 -2.19
CA SER A 196 -1.00 19.51 -2.29
C SER A 196 -2.30 18.94 -2.86
N THR A 197 -3.42 19.50 -2.42
CA THR A 197 -4.77 19.26 -2.96
C THR A 197 -4.94 19.81 -4.38
#